data_AF-A0A3A0CJ07-F1
#
_entry.id   AF-A0A3A0CJ07-F1
#
_cell.length_a   1.000
_cell.length_b   1.000
_cell.length_c   1.000
_cell.angle_alpha   90.00
_cell.angle_beta   90.00
_cell.angle_gamma   90.00
#
_symmetry.space_group_name_H-M   'P 1'
#
loop_
_entity.id
_entity.type
_entity.pdbx_description
1 polymer ?
#
loop_
_entity_poly.entity_id
_entity_poly.type
_entity_poly.pdbx_seq_one_letter_code
_entity_poly.pdbx_strand_id
1 'polypeptide(L)'
;MKLPFDRNAIVRGAANLGVVLLVASSAHAAPKPSFMGLGHLYPQREPSVAFGVSADGSVVVGRSTNSTGNGADEAFRWTEEAGMVGLGDLSGGEFDSTASAVSGDGSIVVGYGTSATSQPLNAVRWTQATGMMSLGDLPGGLNHGAVGDISADGTTIVGLSSSSFSGAEAFRWTQATGMVGLGVPSSAALGVSADGSVIVGYMNSSPRPFRWTAETGAVNLGLPPNGSNRGFAQDVSADGSVVVGYTERPTGENQGFVWREGEGYQTLGFLVGHTQSEVHGLSADGTRFVGYSRGGGNFKAVIWNGAHRIRDLKEMLELDFGLDLTGWELWEAYAISADGTTIVGGGENPQGAREAWRAVIPEPASAFIVVAALLLHPRRRFRSCEKGPARAT
;
A
#
# COMPACT_ATOMS: atom_id res chain seq x y z
N MET A 1 56.49 -13.32 47.78
CA MET A 1 56.38 -12.76 49.14
C MET A 1 57.06 -11.39 49.14
N LYS A 2 56.40 -10.37 49.72
CA LYS A 2 56.75 -8.93 49.85
C LYS A 2 56.39 -7.98 48.68
N LEU A 3 55.46 -7.08 49.01
CA LEU A 3 55.06 -5.83 48.35
C LEU A 3 56.16 -4.74 48.47
N PRO A 4 56.06 -3.58 47.79
CA PRO A 4 55.31 -2.42 48.33
C PRO A 4 54.42 -1.71 47.27
N PHE A 5 53.16 -1.38 47.55
CA PHE A 5 52.65 -0.10 48.08
C PHE A 5 53.14 1.16 47.37
N ASP A 6 52.24 1.84 46.66
CA ASP A 6 52.04 3.27 46.88
C ASP A 6 50.58 3.70 46.69
N ARG A 7 50.19 4.69 47.52
CA ARG A 7 48.87 5.28 47.71
C ARG A 7 48.65 6.39 46.68
N ASN A 8 47.46 6.43 46.06
CA ASN A 8 46.69 7.66 45.95
C ASN A 8 45.29 7.39 45.40
N ALA A 9 44.30 7.96 46.11
CA ALA A 9 42.89 7.81 45.89
C ALA A 9 42.38 8.69 44.74
N ILE A 10 41.52 8.16 43.87
CA ILE A 10 40.47 8.94 43.21
C ILE A 10 39.21 8.05 43.08
N VAL A 11 38.16 8.44 43.80
CA VAL A 11 36.78 7.98 43.60
C VAL A 11 36.36 8.37 42.18
N ARG A 12 36.00 7.39 41.36
CA ARG A 12 35.16 7.63 40.16
C ARG A 12 33.95 6.71 40.22
N GLY A 13 32.83 7.29 40.62
CA GLY A 13 31.52 6.72 40.37
C GLY A 13 31.31 6.63 38.87
N ALA A 14 30.91 5.44 38.40
CA ALA A 14 30.49 5.22 37.03
C ALA A 14 29.15 5.93 36.81
N ALA A 15 29.18 7.07 36.13
CA ALA A 15 28.00 7.62 35.48
C ALA A 15 27.89 6.96 34.10
N ASN A 16 26.92 6.06 33.94
CA ASN A 16 26.46 5.62 32.63
C ASN A 16 25.94 6.84 31.87
N LEU A 17 26.72 7.35 30.91
CA LEU A 17 26.16 8.17 29.85
C LEU A 17 25.51 7.22 28.83
N GLY A 18 24.21 6.98 29.01
CA GLY A 18 23.38 6.51 27.91
C GLY A 18 23.30 7.61 26.87
N VAL A 19 23.93 7.40 25.72
CA VAL A 19 23.71 8.25 24.54
C VAL A 19 22.32 7.92 24.03
N VAL A 20 21.35 8.77 24.33
CA VAL A 20 20.07 8.79 23.63
C VAL A 20 20.33 9.44 22.28
N LEU A 21 20.39 8.63 21.22
CA LEU A 21 20.42 9.11 19.85
C LEU A 21 19.03 9.70 19.56
N LEU A 22 18.89 11.02 19.71
CA LEU A 22 17.74 11.76 19.20
C LEU A 22 17.87 11.78 17.67
N VAL A 23 17.24 10.82 17.00
CA VAL A 23 16.91 10.99 15.59
C VAL A 23 15.88 12.12 15.57
N ALA A 24 16.32 13.31 15.18
CA ALA A 24 15.42 14.40 14.85
C ALA A 24 14.67 13.96 13.59
N SER A 25 13.48 13.38 13.76
CA SER A 25 12.51 13.34 12.67
C SER A 25 12.22 14.80 12.31
N SER A 26 12.45 15.15 11.05
CA SER A 26 11.98 16.41 10.49
C SER A 26 10.48 16.44 10.72
N ALA A 27 10.02 17.22 11.70
CA ALA A 27 8.61 17.47 11.90
C ALA A 27 8.11 18.29 10.72
N HIS A 28 7.85 17.63 9.59
CA HIS A 28 7.01 18.18 8.56
C HIS A 28 5.64 18.38 9.20
N ALA A 29 5.12 19.61 9.13
CA ALA A 29 3.76 19.87 9.53
C ALA A 29 2.86 18.86 8.82
N ALA A 30 1.98 18.18 9.59
CA ALA A 30 1.06 17.21 9.01
C ALA A 30 0.33 17.85 7.82
N PRO A 31 0.23 17.14 6.69
CA PRO A 31 -0.35 17.72 5.49
C PRO A 31 -1.81 18.10 5.78
N LYS A 32 -2.25 19.25 5.25
CA LYS A 32 -3.63 19.70 5.47
C LYS A 32 -4.59 18.70 4.81
N PRO A 33 -5.73 18.38 5.45
CA PRO A 33 -6.76 17.59 4.80
C PRO A 33 -7.20 18.26 3.51
N SER A 34 -7.34 17.47 2.44
CA SER A 34 -7.78 17.97 1.15
C SER A 34 -8.40 16.86 0.31
N PHE A 35 -9.22 17.25 -0.65
CA PHE A 35 -9.80 16.35 -1.64
C PHE A 35 -9.81 17.05 -3.00
N MET A 36 -9.46 16.33 -4.05
CA MET A 36 -9.57 16.82 -5.42
C MET A 36 -9.83 15.68 -6.40
N GLY A 37 -10.65 15.98 -7.42
CA GLY A 37 -10.67 15.22 -8.66
C GLY A 37 -9.40 15.51 -9.46
N LEU A 38 -8.87 14.49 -10.14
CA LEU A 38 -7.64 14.59 -10.94
C LEU A 38 -7.92 14.97 -12.40
N GLY A 39 -9.20 15.03 -12.79
CA GLY A 39 -9.64 15.28 -14.15
C GLY A 39 -9.46 14.08 -15.06
N HIS A 40 -9.31 14.38 -16.34
CA HIS A 40 -9.25 13.41 -17.43
C HIS A 40 -8.16 13.86 -18.41
N LEU A 41 -7.52 12.91 -19.10
CA LEU A 41 -6.56 13.25 -20.16
C LEU A 41 -7.25 13.96 -21.34
N TYR A 42 -8.51 13.58 -21.60
CA TYR A 42 -9.26 14.04 -22.76
C TYR A 42 -10.44 14.91 -22.33
N PRO A 43 -10.70 16.04 -23.00
CA PRO A 43 -11.65 17.07 -22.56
C PRO A 43 -13.13 16.65 -22.56
N GLN A 44 -13.49 15.45 -23.04
CA GLN A 44 -14.87 14.97 -23.20
C GLN A 44 -15.44 14.21 -21.98
N ARG A 45 -14.90 14.43 -20.76
CA ARG A 45 -15.34 13.75 -19.51
C ARG A 45 -15.21 12.23 -19.57
N GLU A 46 -14.08 11.78 -20.09
CA GLU A 46 -13.81 10.36 -20.23
C GLU A 46 -13.44 9.69 -18.91
N PRO A 47 -13.87 8.46 -18.63
CA PRO A 47 -13.54 7.79 -17.37
C PRO A 47 -12.04 7.84 -17.03
N SER A 48 -11.70 8.28 -15.82
CA SER A 48 -10.35 8.13 -15.26
C SER A 48 -10.40 7.39 -13.93
N VAL A 49 -9.37 6.61 -13.64
CA VAL A 49 -9.21 5.87 -12.38
C VAL A 49 -7.74 5.88 -11.98
N ALA A 50 -7.45 6.17 -10.70
CA ALA A 50 -6.11 6.10 -10.14
C ALA A 50 -5.89 4.74 -9.44
N PHE A 51 -4.78 4.06 -9.75
CA PHE A 51 -4.44 2.75 -9.20
C PHE A 51 -3.23 2.77 -8.27
N GLY A 52 -2.31 3.74 -8.43
CA GLY A 52 -1.08 3.81 -7.64
C GLY A 52 -0.71 5.23 -7.23
N VAL A 53 0.04 5.36 -6.15
CA VAL A 53 0.51 6.63 -5.60
C VAL A 53 1.93 6.49 -5.02
N SER A 54 2.79 7.50 -5.19
CA SER A 54 4.16 7.51 -4.66
C SER A 54 4.18 7.58 -3.12
N ALA A 55 5.35 7.31 -2.52
CA ALA A 55 5.50 7.21 -1.07
C ALA A 55 5.11 8.49 -0.32
N ASP A 56 5.29 9.64 -0.96
CA ASP A 56 4.96 10.98 -0.44
C ASP A 56 3.61 11.52 -0.94
N GLY A 57 2.88 10.76 -1.75
CA GLY A 57 1.60 11.19 -2.29
C GLY A 57 1.66 12.23 -3.40
N SER A 58 2.84 12.56 -3.94
CA SER A 58 3.03 13.63 -4.93
C SER A 58 2.81 13.19 -6.38
N VAL A 59 2.94 11.90 -6.67
CA VAL A 59 2.72 11.30 -7.98
C VAL A 59 1.59 10.29 -7.90
N VAL A 60 0.61 10.42 -8.80
CA VAL A 60 -0.52 9.48 -8.93
C VAL A 60 -0.51 8.90 -10.33
N VAL A 61 -0.76 7.59 -10.44
CA VAL A 61 -0.80 6.90 -11.74
C VAL A 61 -2.09 6.09 -11.89
N GLY A 62 -2.48 5.86 -13.13
CA GLY A 62 -3.68 5.10 -13.43
C GLY A 62 -3.96 5.06 -14.92
N ARG A 63 -5.24 5.05 -15.28
CA ARG A 63 -5.70 5.10 -16.68
C ARG A 63 -6.77 6.16 -16.90
N SER A 64 -6.79 6.70 -18.11
CA SER A 64 -7.88 7.52 -18.64
C SER A 64 -8.35 6.94 -19.96
N THR A 65 -9.64 6.70 -20.10
CA THR A 65 -10.23 6.15 -21.33
C THR A 65 -10.30 7.23 -22.41
N ASN A 66 -10.23 6.85 -23.68
CA ASN A 66 -10.59 7.72 -24.81
C ASN A 66 -11.79 7.14 -25.57
N SER A 67 -13.01 7.52 -25.20
CA SER A 67 -14.22 7.00 -25.86
C SER A 67 -14.45 7.56 -27.28
N THR A 68 -13.74 8.63 -27.66
CA THR A 68 -13.87 9.24 -29.00
C THR A 68 -12.98 8.62 -30.08
N GLY A 69 -12.11 7.66 -29.70
CA GLY A 69 -11.28 6.83 -30.59
C GLY A 69 -11.75 5.38 -30.64
N ASN A 70 -10.82 4.43 -30.56
CA ASN A 70 -11.14 2.99 -30.47
C ASN A 70 -11.70 2.56 -29.09
N GLY A 71 -11.96 3.51 -28.17
CA GLY A 71 -12.37 3.22 -26.80
C GLY A 71 -11.24 2.73 -25.89
N ALA A 72 -9.99 3.00 -26.26
CA ALA A 72 -8.83 2.42 -25.60
C ALA A 72 -8.28 3.32 -24.48
N ASP A 73 -7.66 2.70 -23.48
CA ASP A 73 -7.16 3.38 -22.29
C ASP A 73 -5.75 3.94 -22.53
N GLU A 74 -5.45 5.08 -21.91
CA GLU A 74 -4.10 5.59 -21.81
C GLU A 74 -3.65 5.65 -20.35
N ALA A 75 -2.48 5.07 -20.08
CA ALA A 75 -1.80 5.20 -18.80
C ALA A 75 -1.47 6.68 -18.56
N PHE A 76 -1.78 7.19 -17.37
CA PHE A 76 -1.43 8.56 -16.99
C PHE A 76 -0.46 8.60 -15.81
N ARG A 77 0.26 9.72 -15.72
CA ARG A 77 0.95 10.18 -14.53
C ARG A 77 0.48 11.60 -14.19
N TRP A 78 0.02 11.79 -12.97
CA TRP A 78 -0.46 13.07 -12.46
C TRP A 78 0.52 13.62 -11.40
N THR A 79 0.72 14.93 -11.44
CA THR A 79 1.38 15.72 -10.39
C THR A 79 0.64 17.05 -10.23
N GLU A 80 0.79 17.71 -9.07
CA GLU A 80 0.17 19.01 -8.83
C GLU A 80 0.65 20.09 -9.83
N GLU A 81 1.92 20.04 -10.24
CA GLU A 81 2.50 21.00 -11.18
C GLU A 81 2.05 20.77 -12.62
N ALA A 82 2.05 19.52 -13.10
CA ALA A 82 1.80 19.20 -14.50
C ALA A 82 0.33 18.86 -14.80
N GLY A 83 -0.49 18.59 -13.78
CA GLY A 83 -1.78 17.92 -13.97
C GLY A 83 -1.62 16.50 -14.51
N MET A 84 -2.65 15.98 -15.16
CA MET A 84 -2.67 14.64 -15.75
C MET A 84 -1.93 14.63 -17.09
N VAL A 85 -0.89 13.81 -17.21
CA VAL A 85 -0.08 13.65 -18.44
C VAL A 85 -0.12 12.20 -18.90
N GLY A 86 -0.41 11.99 -20.18
CA GLY A 86 -0.42 10.66 -20.80
C GLY A 86 0.99 10.10 -20.96
N LEU A 87 1.15 8.80 -20.71
CA LEU A 87 2.43 8.09 -20.82
C LEU A 87 2.65 7.47 -22.20
N GLY A 88 1.63 7.49 -23.07
CA GLY A 88 1.59 6.76 -24.32
C GLY A 88 1.45 5.24 -24.12
N ASP A 89 1.70 4.49 -25.18
CA ASP A 89 1.70 3.03 -25.19
C ASP A 89 2.97 2.49 -25.90
N LEU A 90 3.18 1.18 -25.86
CA LEU A 90 4.20 0.51 -26.66
C LEU A 90 3.94 0.72 -28.16
N SER A 91 5.01 0.93 -28.92
CA SER A 91 4.89 1.16 -30.36
C SER A 91 4.39 -0.10 -31.10
N GLY A 92 3.48 0.11 -32.05
CA GLY A 92 3.11 -0.87 -33.08
C GLY A 92 1.82 -1.64 -32.82
N GLY A 93 1.25 -1.60 -31.61
CA GLY A 93 -0.03 -2.21 -31.27
C GLY A 93 -1.24 -1.31 -31.52
N GLU A 94 -2.41 -1.78 -31.07
CA GLU A 94 -3.49 -0.86 -30.67
C GLU A 94 -2.96 0.04 -29.54
N PHE A 95 -3.61 1.16 -29.28
CA PHE A 95 -3.15 2.10 -28.25
C PHE A 95 -3.94 1.83 -26.97
N ASP A 96 -3.48 0.90 -26.13
CA ASP A 96 -4.14 0.51 -24.89
C ASP A 96 -3.12 0.25 -23.79
N SER A 97 -3.10 1.15 -22.80
CA SER A 97 -2.14 1.11 -21.70
C SER A 97 -2.78 1.45 -20.36
N THR A 98 -2.22 0.89 -19.30
CA THR A 98 -2.63 1.19 -17.93
C THR A 98 -1.42 1.16 -17.02
N ALA A 99 -1.30 2.17 -16.15
CA ALA A 99 -0.33 2.16 -15.05
C ALA A 99 -0.98 1.55 -13.81
N SER A 100 -0.37 0.49 -13.28
CA SER A 100 -0.83 -0.22 -12.08
C SER A 100 -0.18 0.34 -10.81
N ALA A 101 1.11 0.68 -10.86
CA ALA A 101 1.89 1.08 -9.70
C ALA A 101 3.04 2.05 -10.06
N VAL A 102 3.62 2.68 -9.04
CA VAL A 102 4.70 3.68 -9.16
C VAL A 102 5.70 3.53 -8.02
N SER A 103 6.99 3.73 -8.30
CA SER A 103 8.06 3.70 -7.28
C SER A 103 7.86 4.78 -6.20
N GLY A 104 8.54 4.60 -5.06
CA GLY A 104 8.39 5.49 -3.90
C GLY A 104 8.73 6.95 -4.19
N ASP A 105 9.70 7.19 -5.08
CA ASP A 105 10.10 8.52 -5.55
C ASP A 105 9.28 9.05 -6.74
N GLY A 106 8.31 8.27 -7.24
CA GLY A 106 7.46 8.68 -8.36
C GLY A 106 8.13 8.68 -9.74
N SER A 107 9.35 8.13 -9.87
CA SER A 107 10.16 8.21 -11.10
C SER A 107 9.97 7.03 -12.06
N ILE A 108 9.50 5.88 -11.56
CA ILE A 108 9.28 4.67 -12.34
C ILE A 108 7.80 4.30 -12.24
N VAL A 109 7.14 4.17 -13.39
CA VAL A 109 5.75 3.73 -13.48
C VAL A 109 5.73 2.35 -14.13
N VAL A 110 4.89 1.46 -13.62
CA VAL A 110 4.75 0.09 -14.14
C VAL A 110 3.29 -0.25 -14.40
N GLY A 111 3.06 -1.20 -15.29
CA GLY A 111 1.71 -1.62 -15.64
C GLY A 111 1.73 -2.49 -16.89
N TYR A 112 0.76 -2.27 -17.78
CA TYR A 112 0.72 -2.98 -19.05
C TYR A 112 0.50 -2.04 -20.25
N GLY A 113 0.91 -2.52 -21.42
CA GLY A 113 0.68 -1.88 -22.72
C GLY A 113 0.52 -2.90 -23.84
N THR A 114 -0.01 -2.48 -24.99
CA THR A 114 -0.26 -3.35 -26.14
C THR A 114 0.78 -3.16 -27.25
N SER A 115 1.20 -4.27 -27.88
CA SER A 115 2.19 -4.25 -28.97
C SER A 115 1.65 -4.88 -30.25
N ALA A 116 2.39 -4.74 -31.37
CA ALA A 116 1.96 -5.12 -32.73
C ALA A 116 1.58 -6.59 -32.94
N THR A 117 1.91 -7.46 -31.99
CA THR A 117 1.57 -8.87 -32.04
C THR A 117 0.13 -9.09 -31.59
N SER A 118 -0.60 -9.98 -32.27
CA SER A 118 -2.03 -10.25 -32.07
C SER A 118 -2.38 -10.62 -30.62
N GLN A 119 -2.62 -9.59 -29.81
CA GLN A 119 -3.10 -9.65 -28.42
C GLN A 119 -2.24 -10.51 -27.50
N PRO A 120 -1.19 -9.89 -26.96
CA PRO A 120 -1.15 -9.88 -25.50
C PRO A 120 -0.65 -8.58 -24.86
N LEU A 121 -1.20 -8.31 -23.68
CA LEU A 121 -0.71 -7.29 -22.75
C LEU A 121 0.73 -7.60 -22.35
N ASN A 122 1.59 -6.60 -22.46
CA ASN A 122 3.00 -6.70 -22.10
C ASN A 122 3.19 -6.02 -20.76
N ALA A 123 3.90 -6.66 -19.84
CA ALA A 123 4.35 -6.01 -18.63
C ALA A 123 5.34 -4.90 -19.03
N VAL A 124 5.06 -3.66 -18.63
CA VAL A 124 5.87 -2.50 -19.01
C VAL A 124 6.43 -1.76 -17.82
N ARG A 125 7.54 -1.08 -18.08
CA ARG A 125 8.15 -0.08 -17.20
C ARG A 125 8.35 1.20 -17.99
N TRP A 126 7.87 2.30 -17.45
CA TRP A 126 8.03 3.64 -17.99
C TRP A 126 8.95 4.47 -17.11
N THR A 127 9.81 5.27 -17.76
CA THR A 127 10.50 6.40 -17.13
C THR A 127 10.47 7.59 -18.06
N GLN A 128 10.63 8.80 -17.52
CA GLN A 128 10.69 10.02 -18.34
C GLN A 128 11.83 9.98 -19.37
N ALA A 129 12.95 9.33 -19.04
CA ALA A 129 14.12 9.28 -19.92
C ALA A 129 13.98 8.29 -21.09
N THR A 130 13.24 7.19 -20.88
CA THR A 130 13.19 6.07 -21.84
C THR A 130 11.82 5.87 -22.48
N GLY A 131 10.77 6.52 -21.97
CA GLY A 131 9.41 6.17 -22.30
C GLY A 131 9.04 4.76 -21.84
N MET A 132 7.99 4.19 -22.44
CA MET A 132 7.48 2.86 -22.12
C MET A 132 8.36 1.77 -22.74
N MET A 133 8.82 0.83 -21.90
CA MET A 133 9.63 -0.31 -22.32
C MET A 133 9.00 -1.61 -21.82
N SER A 134 9.00 -2.65 -22.66
CA SER A 134 8.62 -4.00 -22.24
C SER A 134 9.64 -4.59 -21.26
N LEU A 135 9.15 -5.34 -20.28
CA LEU A 135 9.96 -6.09 -19.32
C LEU A 135 10.45 -7.45 -19.85
N GLY A 136 9.98 -7.85 -21.04
CA GLY A 136 10.18 -9.18 -21.60
C GLY A 136 9.23 -10.21 -20.99
N ASP A 137 9.53 -11.49 -21.20
CA ASP A 137 8.66 -12.62 -20.85
C ASP A 137 9.44 -13.70 -20.08
N LEU A 138 8.70 -14.55 -19.36
CA LEU A 138 9.30 -15.75 -18.79
C LEU A 138 9.70 -16.73 -19.89
N PRO A 139 10.87 -17.40 -19.77
CA PRO A 139 11.29 -18.41 -20.74
C PRO A 139 10.24 -19.50 -20.95
N GLY A 140 9.91 -19.78 -22.21
CA GLY A 140 8.95 -20.81 -22.61
C GLY A 140 7.47 -20.39 -22.54
N GLY A 141 7.18 -19.16 -22.12
CA GLY A 141 5.84 -18.58 -22.18
C GLY A 141 5.49 -18.04 -23.57
N LEU A 142 4.19 -17.81 -23.79
CA LEU A 142 3.67 -16.92 -24.83
C LEU A 142 3.56 -15.51 -24.22
N ASN A 143 4.04 -14.48 -24.92
CA ASN A 143 4.12 -13.12 -24.42
C ASN A 143 2.84 -12.73 -23.67
N HIS A 144 2.81 -12.65 -22.35
CA HIS A 144 1.61 -12.32 -21.57
C HIS A 144 2.15 -11.94 -20.21
N GLY A 145 2.06 -10.65 -19.86
CA GLY A 145 2.57 -10.16 -18.59
C GLY A 145 1.66 -9.08 -18.06
N ALA A 146 1.23 -9.22 -16.81
CA ALA A 146 0.59 -8.14 -16.06
C ALA A 146 1.46 -7.84 -14.85
N VAL A 147 1.74 -6.55 -14.64
CA VAL A 147 2.43 -6.09 -13.44
C VAL A 147 1.42 -5.97 -12.30
N GLY A 148 1.76 -6.54 -11.15
CA GLY A 148 1.09 -6.29 -9.89
C GLY A 148 1.58 -5.00 -9.26
N ASP A 149 2.90 -4.93 -8.99
CA ASP A 149 3.47 -3.87 -8.15
C ASP A 149 4.99 -3.65 -8.38
N ILE A 150 5.54 -2.57 -7.81
CA ILE A 150 6.96 -2.21 -7.80
C ILE A 150 7.42 -1.79 -6.39
N SER A 151 8.62 -2.22 -6.00
CA SER A 151 9.22 -1.84 -4.72
C SER A 151 9.45 -0.32 -4.63
N ALA A 152 9.45 0.22 -3.41
CA ALA A 152 9.62 1.65 -3.18
C ALA A 152 10.96 2.19 -3.73
N ASP A 153 12.01 1.38 -3.68
CA ASP A 153 13.33 1.69 -4.26
C ASP A 153 13.38 1.57 -5.79
N GLY A 154 12.30 1.11 -6.43
CA GLY A 154 12.19 0.97 -7.87
C GLY A 154 13.00 -0.17 -8.50
N THR A 155 13.60 -1.05 -7.70
CA THR A 155 14.53 -2.08 -8.18
C THR A 155 13.86 -3.43 -8.50
N THR A 156 12.69 -3.68 -7.92
CA THR A 156 11.99 -4.95 -8.02
C THR A 156 10.57 -4.73 -8.54
N ILE A 157 10.21 -5.40 -9.64
CA ILE A 157 8.85 -5.39 -10.19
C ILE A 157 8.28 -6.80 -10.09
N VAL A 158 7.02 -6.94 -9.69
CA VAL A 158 6.35 -8.23 -9.54
C VAL A 158 5.08 -8.29 -10.36
N GLY A 159 4.64 -9.49 -10.70
CA GLY A 159 3.43 -9.67 -11.48
C GLY A 159 3.18 -11.13 -11.80
N LEU A 160 2.47 -11.35 -12.91
CA LEU A 160 2.27 -12.67 -13.48
C LEU A 160 2.67 -12.66 -14.95
N SER A 161 3.26 -13.76 -15.41
CA SER A 161 3.52 -13.98 -16.82
C SER A 161 3.27 -15.43 -17.19
N SER A 162 2.97 -15.72 -18.45
CA SER A 162 2.92 -17.11 -18.89
C SER A 162 4.34 -17.68 -18.95
N SER A 163 4.51 -18.95 -18.60
CA SER A 163 5.81 -19.62 -18.62
C SER A 163 5.70 -21.02 -19.22
N SER A 164 6.75 -21.83 -19.07
CA SER A 164 6.70 -23.25 -19.45
C SER A 164 5.63 -24.09 -18.73
N PHE A 165 5.02 -23.56 -17.66
CA PHE A 165 3.86 -24.18 -17.04
C PHE A 165 2.61 -24.03 -17.92
N SER A 166 1.64 -24.94 -17.79
CA SER A 166 0.32 -24.76 -18.39
C SER A 166 -0.46 -23.68 -17.61
N GLY A 167 -0.09 -22.41 -17.78
CA GLY A 167 -0.76 -21.27 -17.14
C GLY A 167 0.19 -20.15 -16.73
N ALA A 168 -0.34 -19.19 -15.97
CA ALA A 168 0.41 -18.06 -15.43
C ALA A 168 1.30 -18.49 -14.25
N GLU A 169 2.43 -17.81 -14.13
CA GLU A 169 3.40 -17.92 -13.05
C GLU A 169 3.73 -16.52 -12.54
N ALA A 170 3.75 -16.37 -11.21
CA ALA A 170 4.23 -15.17 -10.55
C ALA A 170 5.71 -14.95 -10.89
N PHE A 171 6.08 -13.72 -11.24
CA PHE A 171 7.46 -13.36 -11.53
C PHE A 171 7.99 -12.29 -10.58
N ARG A 172 9.31 -12.24 -10.50
CA ARG A 172 10.10 -11.11 -9.99
C ARG A 172 11.05 -10.65 -11.09
N TRP A 173 11.02 -9.36 -11.41
CA TRP A 173 11.89 -8.73 -12.38
C TRP A 173 12.87 -7.80 -11.68
N THR A 174 14.13 -7.83 -12.10
CA THR A 174 15.13 -6.80 -11.78
C THR A 174 15.89 -6.43 -13.04
N GLN A 175 16.51 -5.25 -13.04
CA GLN A 175 17.34 -4.84 -14.17
C GLN A 175 18.51 -5.80 -14.45
N ALA A 176 19.05 -6.46 -13.42
CA ALA A 176 20.19 -7.35 -13.55
C ALA A 176 19.82 -8.73 -14.12
N THR A 177 18.63 -9.23 -13.80
CA THR A 177 18.22 -10.61 -14.13
C THR A 177 17.15 -10.70 -15.20
N GLY A 178 16.49 -9.59 -15.54
CA GLY A 178 15.23 -9.64 -16.28
C GLY A 178 14.14 -10.35 -15.47
N MET A 179 13.14 -10.86 -16.18
CA MET A 179 11.99 -11.56 -15.59
C MET A 179 12.38 -12.98 -15.15
N VAL A 180 12.17 -13.28 -13.87
CA VAL A 180 12.45 -14.59 -13.27
C VAL A 180 11.18 -15.11 -12.59
N GLY A 181 10.80 -16.36 -12.88
CA GLY A 181 9.63 -16.99 -12.28
C GLY A 181 9.88 -17.35 -10.81
N LEU A 182 8.84 -17.29 -9.97
CA LEU A 182 8.92 -17.69 -8.56
C LEU A 182 8.88 -19.23 -8.37
N GLY A 183 8.72 -20.00 -9.45
CA GLY A 183 8.65 -21.46 -9.42
C GLY A 183 7.30 -22.00 -8.95
N VAL A 184 6.24 -21.18 -9.02
CA VAL A 184 4.90 -21.53 -8.51
C VAL A 184 3.90 -21.52 -9.67
N PRO A 185 3.36 -22.68 -10.10
CA PRO A 185 2.39 -22.71 -11.18
C PRO A 185 1.04 -22.14 -10.74
N SER A 186 0.29 -21.57 -11.69
CA SER A 186 -1.02 -20.96 -11.44
C SER A 186 -0.96 -19.93 -10.32
N SER A 187 -0.05 -18.96 -10.45
CA SER A 187 0.18 -17.93 -9.44
C SER A 187 0.30 -16.53 -10.04
N ALA A 188 0.07 -15.53 -9.21
CA ALA A 188 0.34 -14.13 -9.51
C ALA A 188 0.88 -13.44 -8.27
N ALA A 189 1.89 -12.60 -8.45
CA ALA A 189 2.34 -11.66 -7.43
C ALA A 189 1.61 -10.32 -7.60
N LEU A 190 1.01 -9.82 -6.51
CA LEU A 190 0.18 -8.62 -6.52
C LEU A 190 0.77 -7.47 -5.70
N GLY A 191 1.63 -7.75 -4.72
CA GLY A 191 2.29 -6.74 -3.90
C GLY A 191 3.72 -7.12 -3.53
N VAL A 192 4.56 -6.12 -3.28
CA VAL A 192 5.98 -6.30 -2.91
C VAL A 192 6.42 -5.32 -1.82
N SER A 193 7.27 -5.78 -0.88
CA SER A 193 7.82 -4.92 0.17
C SER A 193 8.69 -3.79 -0.38
N ALA A 194 8.93 -2.76 0.45
CA ALA A 194 9.64 -1.55 0.04
C ALA A 194 11.05 -1.81 -0.52
N ASP A 195 11.71 -2.88 -0.05
CA ASP A 195 13.05 -3.32 -0.46
C ASP A 195 13.04 -4.49 -1.48
N GLY A 196 11.86 -4.93 -1.92
CA GLY A 196 11.74 -6.02 -2.89
C GLY A 196 12.00 -7.43 -2.34
N SER A 197 12.15 -7.60 -1.02
CA SER A 197 12.54 -8.87 -0.39
C SER A 197 11.36 -9.81 -0.09
N VAL A 198 10.16 -9.26 0.10
CA VAL A 198 8.93 -10.01 0.37
C VAL A 198 7.92 -9.77 -0.74
N ILE A 199 7.38 -10.85 -1.29
CA ILE A 199 6.37 -10.80 -2.36
C ILE A 199 5.12 -11.52 -1.89
N VAL A 200 3.95 -10.93 -2.15
CA VAL A 200 2.66 -11.53 -1.83
C VAL A 200 1.78 -11.63 -3.06
N GLY A 201 0.81 -12.55 -2.99
CA GLY A 201 -0.11 -12.77 -4.07
C GLY A 201 -0.97 -14.00 -3.82
N TYR A 202 -1.35 -14.70 -4.89
CA TYR A 202 -2.09 -15.96 -4.79
C TYR A 202 -1.47 -17.08 -5.63
N MET A 203 -1.71 -18.31 -5.20
CA MET A 203 -1.22 -19.54 -5.84
C MET A 203 -2.33 -20.59 -5.96
N ASN A 204 -2.13 -21.52 -6.91
CA ASN A 204 -3.00 -22.65 -7.25
C ASN A 204 -4.31 -22.26 -7.96
N SER A 205 -4.94 -23.27 -8.57
CA SER A 205 -6.26 -23.16 -9.23
C SER A 205 -7.41 -22.89 -8.26
N SER A 206 -7.26 -23.24 -6.98
CA SER A 206 -8.08 -22.73 -5.89
C SER A 206 -7.23 -21.69 -5.14
N PRO A 207 -7.40 -20.39 -5.42
CA PRO A 207 -6.46 -19.37 -4.97
C PRO A 207 -6.23 -19.42 -3.47
N ARG A 208 -4.96 -19.48 -3.10
CA ARG A 208 -4.48 -19.35 -1.73
C ARG A 208 -3.51 -18.19 -1.64
N PRO A 209 -3.65 -17.30 -0.65
CA PRO A 209 -2.68 -16.25 -0.45
C PRO A 209 -1.31 -16.87 -0.12
N PHE A 210 -0.25 -16.34 -0.70
CA PHE A 210 1.11 -16.73 -0.38
C PHE A 210 1.95 -15.54 0.05
N ARG A 211 3.01 -15.84 0.80
CA ARG A 211 4.13 -14.94 1.07
C ARG A 211 5.42 -15.61 0.61
N TRP A 212 6.18 -14.94 -0.22
CA TRP A 212 7.43 -15.44 -0.79
C TRP A 212 8.61 -14.63 -0.26
N THR A 213 9.70 -15.32 0.04
CA THR A 213 11.04 -14.74 0.24
C THR A 213 12.07 -15.59 -0.50
N ALA A 214 13.26 -15.05 -0.74
CA ALA A 214 14.35 -15.81 -1.34
C ALA A 214 14.77 -17.03 -0.48
N GLU A 215 14.60 -16.94 0.84
CA GLU A 215 15.01 -17.99 1.79
C GLU A 215 13.99 -19.13 1.86
N THR A 216 12.70 -18.81 1.85
CA THR A 216 11.63 -19.78 2.08
C THR A 216 10.94 -20.26 0.82
N GLY A 217 11.12 -19.55 -0.31
CA GLY A 217 10.22 -19.67 -1.45
C GLY A 217 8.79 -19.24 -1.07
N ALA A 218 7.81 -19.65 -1.88
CA ALA A 218 6.41 -19.31 -1.64
C ALA A 218 5.82 -20.18 -0.53
N VAL A 219 5.42 -19.52 0.55
CA VAL A 219 4.73 -20.13 1.69
C VAL A 219 3.24 -19.80 1.59
N ASN A 220 2.41 -20.84 1.52
CA ASN A 220 0.96 -20.70 1.59
C ASN A 220 0.54 -20.21 2.99
N LEU A 221 -0.15 -19.07 3.06
CA LEU A 221 -0.59 -18.49 4.33
C LEU A 221 -1.83 -19.18 4.90
N GLY A 222 -2.51 -20.01 4.10
CA GLY A 222 -3.76 -20.68 4.46
C GLY A 222 -4.98 -19.80 4.21
N LEU A 223 -6.07 -20.06 4.94
CA LEU A 223 -7.28 -19.25 4.93
C LEU A 223 -7.77 -19.04 6.37
N PRO A 224 -8.43 -17.91 6.68
CA PRO A 224 -9.08 -17.71 7.96
C PRO A 224 -10.17 -18.78 8.21
N PRO A 225 -10.43 -19.15 9.47
CA PRO A 225 -11.43 -20.15 9.84
C PRO A 225 -12.87 -19.57 9.79
N ASN A 226 -13.22 -18.88 8.69
CA ASN A 226 -14.52 -18.22 8.48
C ASN A 226 -15.35 -18.87 7.35
N GLY A 227 -14.98 -20.08 6.93
CA GLY A 227 -15.65 -20.82 5.86
C GLY A 227 -15.29 -20.37 4.44
N SER A 228 -14.31 -19.47 4.27
CA SER A 228 -13.79 -19.10 2.96
C SER A 228 -13.10 -20.27 2.27
N ASN A 229 -13.18 -20.33 0.95
CA ASN A 229 -12.56 -21.38 0.14
C ASN A 229 -11.53 -20.85 -0.87
N ARG A 230 -11.35 -19.53 -0.94
CA ARG A 230 -10.35 -18.83 -1.78
C ARG A 230 -9.83 -17.60 -1.05
N GLY A 231 -8.62 -17.16 -1.40
CA GLY A 231 -8.05 -15.94 -0.85
C GLY A 231 -6.92 -15.37 -1.69
N PHE A 232 -6.77 -14.05 -1.59
CA PHE A 232 -5.89 -13.23 -2.40
C PHE A 232 -5.19 -12.24 -1.47
N ALA A 233 -3.86 -12.28 -1.41
CA ALA A 233 -3.07 -11.22 -0.79
C ALA A 233 -2.84 -10.13 -1.84
N GLN A 234 -3.24 -8.91 -1.54
CA GLN A 234 -3.19 -7.76 -2.44
C GLN A 234 -1.94 -6.91 -2.19
N ASP A 235 -1.58 -6.71 -0.93
CA ASP A 235 -0.50 -5.78 -0.57
C ASP A 235 0.23 -6.21 0.73
N VAL A 236 1.44 -5.70 0.94
CA VAL A 236 2.35 -6.05 2.03
C VAL A 236 3.08 -4.82 2.59
N SER A 237 3.27 -4.75 3.91
CA SER A 237 3.97 -3.63 4.56
C SER A 237 5.44 -3.54 4.13
N ALA A 238 6.06 -2.38 4.39
CA ALA A 238 7.43 -2.12 3.95
C ALA A 238 8.46 -3.13 4.51
N ASP A 239 8.21 -3.65 5.71
CA ASP A 239 9.03 -4.67 6.38
C ASP A 239 8.61 -6.12 6.06
N GLY A 240 7.54 -6.31 5.28
CA GLY A 240 7.05 -7.63 4.92
C GLY A 240 6.27 -8.37 6.01
N SER A 241 5.96 -7.75 7.16
CA SER A 241 5.36 -8.41 8.33
C SER A 241 3.83 -8.41 8.34
N VAL A 242 3.20 -7.50 7.59
CA VAL A 242 1.75 -7.34 7.50
C VAL A 242 1.31 -7.55 6.06
N VAL A 243 0.32 -8.41 5.85
CA VAL A 243 -0.26 -8.71 4.54
C VAL A 243 -1.75 -8.42 4.58
N VAL A 244 -2.27 -7.71 3.59
CA VAL A 244 -3.71 -7.47 3.46
C VAL A 244 -4.26 -8.06 2.17
N GLY A 245 -5.57 -8.23 2.14
CA GLY A 245 -6.27 -8.67 0.94
C GLY A 245 -7.69 -9.10 1.29
N TYR A 246 -8.22 -10.07 0.55
CA TYR A 246 -9.57 -10.57 0.78
C TYR A 246 -9.68 -12.08 0.58
N THR A 247 -10.72 -12.65 1.18
CA THR A 247 -11.12 -14.05 0.99
C THR A 247 -12.52 -14.15 0.43
N GLU A 248 -12.76 -15.14 -0.41
CA GLU A 248 -14.08 -15.40 -0.98
C GLU A 248 -14.76 -16.56 -0.24
N ARG A 249 -16.04 -16.39 0.06
CA ARG A 249 -16.89 -17.47 0.55
C ARG A 249 -17.47 -18.28 -0.61
N PRO A 250 -17.85 -19.55 -0.39
CA PRO A 250 -18.56 -20.35 -1.39
C PRO A 250 -19.85 -19.71 -1.92
N THR A 251 -20.46 -18.83 -1.12
CA THR A 251 -21.66 -18.06 -1.42
C THR A 251 -21.37 -16.80 -2.27
N GLY A 252 -20.10 -16.47 -2.50
CA GLY A 252 -19.64 -15.41 -3.40
C GLY A 252 -19.33 -14.07 -2.73
N GLU A 253 -19.54 -13.92 -1.42
CA GLU A 253 -19.20 -12.66 -0.73
C GLU A 253 -17.72 -12.60 -0.35
N ASN A 254 -17.12 -11.44 -0.64
CA ASN A 254 -15.72 -11.14 -0.32
C ASN A 254 -15.60 -10.55 1.08
N GLN A 255 -14.57 -10.96 1.81
CA GLN A 255 -14.26 -10.45 3.14
C GLN A 255 -12.79 -10.05 3.21
N GLY A 256 -12.53 -8.78 3.50
CA GLY A 256 -11.18 -8.27 3.73
C GLY A 256 -10.51 -9.00 4.90
N PHE A 257 -9.18 -9.12 4.85
CA PHE A 257 -8.38 -9.63 5.95
C PHE A 257 -7.11 -8.81 6.12
N VAL A 258 -6.56 -8.88 7.34
CA VAL A 258 -5.15 -8.59 7.64
C VAL A 258 -4.52 -9.86 8.21
N TRP A 259 -3.32 -10.19 7.75
CA TRP A 259 -2.49 -11.25 8.27
C TRP A 259 -1.21 -10.61 8.83
N ARG A 260 -0.82 -10.99 10.05
CA ARG A 260 0.42 -10.53 10.67
C ARG A 260 1.30 -11.71 10.99
N GLU A 261 2.59 -11.59 10.71
CA GLU A 261 3.56 -12.62 11.04
C GLU A 261 3.54 -12.90 12.55
N GLY A 262 3.40 -14.18 12.93
CA GLY A 262 3.27 -14.60 14.32
C GLY A 262 1.87 -14.48 14.95
N GLU A 263 0.96 -13.67 14.39
CA GLU A 263 -0.41 -13.49 14.92
C GLU A 263 -1.47 -14.17 14.04
N GLY A 264 -1.21 -14.34 12.74
CA GLY A 264 -2.12 -14.98 11.79
C GLY A 264 -3.22 -14.04 11.28
N TYR A 265 -4.35 -14.62 10.88
CA TYR A 265 -5.45 -13.89 10.25
C TYR A 265 -6.35 -13.17 11.25
N GLN A 266 -6.71 -11.94 10.87
CA GLN A 266 -7.87 -11.24 11.40
C GLN A 266 -8.76 -10.81 10.23
N THR A 267 -10.04 -11.19 10.29
CA THR A 267 -11.01 -10.76 9.29
C THR A 267 -11.46 -9.33 9.56
N LEU A 268 -11.64 -8.58 8.49
CA LEU A 268 -12.15 -7.23 8.51
C LEU A 268 -13.66 -7.25 8.28
N GLY A 269 -14.33 -6.27 8.89
CA GLY A 269 -15.76 -6.03 8.67
C GLY A 269 -16.01 -5.21 7.42
N PHE A 270 -17.29 -5.05 7.07
CA PHE A 270 -17.82 -4.16 6.05
C PHE A 270 -18.76 -3.12 6.71
N LEU A 271 -19.17 -2.11 5.95
CA LEU A 271 -20.06 -1.05 6.45
C LEU A 271 -21.44 -1.61 6.86
N VAL A 272 -22.16 -0.89 7.73
CA VAL A 272 -23.52 -1.27 8.12
C VAL A 272 -24.42 -1.30 6.87
N GLY A 273 -25.18 -2.38 6.69
CA GLY A 273 -26.02 -2.59 5.51
C GLY A 273 -25.28 -3.13 4.27
N HIS A 274 -23.96 -3.28 4.36
CA HIS A 274 -23.15 -3.93 3.33
C HIS A 274 -22.96 -5.41 3.63
N THR A 275 -22.49 -6.18 2.64
CA THR A 275 -22.33 -7.64 2.74
C THR A 275 -20.93 -8.12 2.36
N GLN A 276 -20.10 -7.26 1.77
CA GLN A 276 -18.75 -7.61 1.35
C GLN A 276 -17.79 -6.43 1.43
N SER A 277 -16.50 -6.75 1.49
CA SER A 277 -15.40 -5.78 1.51
C SER A 277 -14.14 -6.38 0.90
N GLU A 278 -13.32 -5.52 0.33
CA GLU A 278 -11.96 -5.86 -0.10
C GLU A 278 -10.99 -4.78 0.34
N VAL A 279 -9.73 -5.20 0.52
CA VAL A 279 -8.61 -4.33 0.84
C VAL A 279 -7.65 -4.37 -0.34
N HIS A 280 -7.27 -3.20 -0.84
CA HIS A 280 -6.40 -3.06 -2.00
C HIS A 280 -5.01 -2.51 -1.65
N GLY A 281 -4.94 -1.51 -0.76
CA GLY A 281 -3.68 -0.85 -0.42
C GLY A 281 -3.40 -0.78 1.08
N LEU A 282 -2.11 -0.74 1.42
CA LEU A 282 -1.56 -0.77 2.77
C LEU A 282 -0.46 0.30 2.93
N SER A 283 -0.51 1.04 4.04
CA SER A 283 0.57 1.95 4.45
C SER A 283 1.84 1.20 4.85
N ALA A 284 3.01 1.84 4.73
CA ALA A 284 4.30 1.18 4.94
C ALA A 284 4.47 0.61 6.36
N ASP A 285 3.86 1.24 7.37
CA ASP A 285 3.90 0.81 8.77
C ASP A 285 2.88 -0.31 9.10
N GLY A 286 2.04 -0.70 8.14
CA GLY A 286 1.06 -1.76 8.30
C GLY A 286 -0.13 -1.40 9.22
N THR A 287 -0.40 -0.12 9.45
CA THR A 287 -1.45 0.35 10.39
C THR A 287 -2.71 0.86 9.71
N ARG A 288 -2.62 1.32 8.46
CA ARG A 288 -3.76 1.78 7.66
C ARG A 288 -3.86 1.01 6.36
N PHE A 289 -5.09 0.71 5.98
CA PHE A 289 -5.38 0.06 4.72
C PHE A 289 -6.70 0.58 4.14
N VAL A 290 -6.80 0.54 2.82
CA VAL A 290 -7.88 1.13 2.04
C VAL A 290 -8.45 0.13 1.05
N GLY A 291 -9.68 0.37 0.61
CA GLY A 291 -10.36 -0.51 -0.32
C GLY A 291 -11.81 -0.09 -0.51
N TYR A 292 -12.70 -1.07 -0.60
CA TYR A 292 -14.13 -0.81 -0.74
C TYR A 292 -14.98 -1.69 0.17
N SER A 293 -16.20 -1.22 0.41
CA SER A 293 -17.29 -1.99 1.01
C SER A 293 -18.49 -1.95 0.07
N ARG A 294 -19.20 -3.07 -0.12
CA ARG A 294 -20.36 -3.13 -1.04
C ARG A 294 -21.62 -3.75 -0.42
N GLY A 295 -22.76 -3.14 -0.73
CA GLY A 295 -24.09 -3.51 -0.25
C GLY A 295 -25.19 -2.94 -1.13
N GLY A 296 -26.27 -3.70 -1.38
CA GLY A 296 -27.44 -3.19 -2.12
C GLY A 296 -27.14 -2.68 -3.54
N GLY A 297 -26.05 -3.14 -4.17
CA GLY A 297 -25.59 -2.66 -5.47
C GLY A 297 -24.58 -1.51 -5.43
N ASN A 298 -24.37 -0.88 -4.27
CA ASN A 298 -23.52 0.30 -4.12
C ASN A 298 -22.13 -0.04 -3.59
N PHE A 299 -21.13 0.65 -4.11
CA PHE A 299 -19.75 0.63 -3.62
C PHE A 299 -19.47 1.88 -2.80
N LYS A 300 -18.66 1.75 -1.75
CA LYS A 300 -18.14 2.86 -0.96
C LYS A 300 -16.65 2.67 -0.76
N ALA A 301 -15.87 3.70 -1.07
CA ALA A 301 -14.47 3.76 -0.71
C ALA A 301 -14.37 3.80 0.81
N VAL A 302 -13.52 2.96 1.38
CA VAL A 302 -13.37 2.83 2.83
C VAL A 302 -11.93 2.84 3.26
N ILE A 303 -11.74 3.22 4.52
CA ILE A 303 -10.47 3.11 5.23
C ILE A 303 -10.69 2.28 6.50
N TRP A 304 -9.72 1.44 6.81
CA TRP A 304 -9.58 0.81 8.11
C TRP A 304 -8.35 1.37 8.82
N ASN A 305 -8.50 1.67 10.11
CA ASN A 305 -7.39 2.13 10.96
C ASN A 305 -6.74 0.98 11.75
N GLY A 306 -5.71 1.27 12.54
CA GLY A 306 -4.99 0.27 13.34
C GLY A 306 -5.82 -0.46 14.41
N ALA A 307 -7.05 0.00 14.70
CA ALA A 307 -8.03 -0.74 15.50
C ALA A 307 -8.99 -1.58 14.64
N HIS A 308 -8.69 -1.70 13.35
CA HIS A 308 -9.43 -2.39 12.30
C HIS A 308 -10.88 -1.91 12.15
N ARG A 309 -11.15 -0.65 12.53
CA ARG A 309 -12.46 -0.03 12.38
C ARG A 309 -12.60 0.49 10.95
N ILE A 310 -13.55 -0.09 10.23
CA ILE A 310 -13.95 0.39 8.91
C ILE A 310 -14.72 1.71 9.01
N ARG A 311 -14.47 2.62 8.07
CA ARG A 311 -15.21 3.86 7.89
C ARG A 311 -15.43 4.16 6.42
N ASP A 312 -16.58 4.75 6.10
CA ASP A 312 -16.81 5.41 4.81
C ASP A 312 -15.83 6.59 4.69
N LEU A 313 -15.04 6.61 3.61
CA LEU A 313 -14.00 7.61 3.41
C LEU A 313 -14.60 8.99 3.12
N LYS A 314 -15.71 9.07 2.39
CA LYS A 314 -16.37 10.35 2.10
C LYS A 314 -16.93 10.95 3.39
N GLU A 315 -17.67 10.15 4.17
CA GLU A 315 -18.22 10.58 5.45
C GLU A 315 -17.10 11.07 6.40
N MET A 316 -15.95 10.39 6.40
CA MET A 316 -14.77 10.83 7.15
C MET A 316 -14.23 12.19 6.68
N LEU A 317 -14.08 12.39 5.36
CA LEU A 317 -13.59 13.64 4.80
C LEU A 317 -14.52 14.82 5.12
N GLU A 318 -15.83 14.60 5.09
CA GLU A 318 -16.85 15.62 5.38
C GLU A 318 -16.97 15.91 6.89
N LEU A 319 -17.13 14.87 7.72
CA LEU A 319 -17.44 15.06 9.15
C LEU A 319 -16.22 15.39 10.01
N ASP A 320 -15.06 14.77 9.74
CA ASP A 320 -13.88 14.95 10.59
C ASP A 320 -13.02 16.14 10.13
N PHE A 321 -13.02 16.42 8.83
CA PHE A 321 -12.15 17.43 8.22
C PHE A 321 -12.90 18.62 7.61
N GLY A 322 -14.24 18.58 7.54
CA GLY A 322 -15.04 19.70 7.05
C GLY A 322 -14.87 19.97 5.56
N LEU A 323 -14.49 18.95 4.77
CA LEU A 323 -14.34 19.07 3.33
C LEU A 323 -15.71 19.01 2.64
N ASP A 324 -15.90 19.77 1.57
CA ASP A 324 -17.12 19.74 0.76
C ASP A 324 -16.96 18.77 -0.42
N LEU A 325 -17.58 17.60 -0.31
CA LEU A 325 -17.64 16.59 -1.37
C LEU A 325 -19.06 16.51 -1.97
N THR A 326 -19.81 17.63 -1.96
CA THR A 326 -21.15 17.70 -2.55
C THR A 326 -21.11 17.27 -4.02
N GLY A 327 -21.95 16.28 -4.35
CA GLY A 327 -22.04 15.70 -5.70
C GLY A 327 -21.01 14.62 -6.01
N TRP A 328 -20.01 14.39 -5.15
CA TRP A 328 -19.08 13.26 -5.30
C TRP A 328 -19.64 11.97 -4.70
N GLU A 329 -19.45 10.87 -5.40
CA GLU A 329 -19.57 9.51 -4.87
C GLU A 329 -18.22 8.78 -4.97
N LEU A 330 -17.63 8.42 -3.84
CA LEU A 330 -16.37 7.67 -3.82
C LEU A 330 -16.68 6.17 -3.77
N TRP A 331 -16.29 5.43 -4.81
CA TRP A 331 -16.64 4.01 -4.94
C TRP A 331 -15.56 3.08 -4.40
N GLU A 332 -14.31 3.30 -4.80
CA GLU A 332 -13.19 2.41 -4.47
C GLU A 332 -11.93 3.24 -4.23
N ALA A 333 -11.21 2.92 -3.16
CA ALA A 333 -9.86 3.39 -2.92
C ALA A 333 -8.87 2.28 -3.32
N TYR A 334 -7.97 2.55 -4.26
CA TYR A 334 -7.06 1.54 -4.80
C TYR A 334 -5.70 1.54 -4.11
N ALA A 335 -5.19 2.72 -3.75
CA ALA A 335 -3.87 2.83 -3.13
C ALA A 335 -3.82 3.90 -2.04
N ILE A 336 -2.86 3.72 -1.13
CA ILE A 336 -2.50 4.64 -0.05
C ILE A 336 -0.99 4.84 -0.06
N SER A 337 -0.52 6.06 0.18
CA SER A 337 0.91 6.37 0.25
C SER A 337 1.59 5.67 1.41
N ALA A 338 2.91 5.52 1.32
CA ALA A 338 3.72 4.87 2.35
C ALA A 338 3.55 5.49 3.73
N ASP A 339 3.46 6.83 3.79
CA ASP A 339 3.21 7.58 5.01
C ASP A 339 1.76 7.49 5.53
N GLY A 340 0.87 6.81 4.82
CA GLY A 340 -0.52 6.61 5.22
C GLY A 340 -1.43 7.83 5.07
N THR A 341 -0.94 8.92 4.45
CA THR A 341 -1.67 10.20 4.41
C THR A 341 -2.41 10.48 3.12
N THR A 342 -1.97 9.93 1.99
CA THR A 342 -2.59 10.19 0.67
C THR A 342 -3.28 8.93 0.18
N ILE A 343 -4.54 9.04 -0.20
CA ILE A 343 -5.36 7.95 -0.76
C ILE A 343 -5.80 8.35 -2.16
N VAL A 344 -5.77 7.39 -3.08
CA VAL A 344 -6.25 7.59 -4.45
C VAL A 344 -7.25 6.51 -4.84
N GLY A 345 -8.14 6.86 -5.76
CA GLY A 345 -9.17 5.93 -6.20
C GLY A 345 -10.00 6.43 -7.37
N GLY A 346 -11.17 5.81 -7.55
CA GLY A 346 -12.17 6.17 -8.56
C GLY A 346 -13.55 6.44 -7.94
N GLY A 347 -14.31 7.31 -8.59
CA GLY A 347 -15.65 7.70 -8.13
C GLY A 347 -16.45 8.40 -9.22
N GLU A 348 -17.65 8.86 -8.88
CA GLU A 348 -18.44 9.76 -9.71
C GLU A 348 -18.29 11.19 -9.20
N ASN A 349 -17.99 12.11 -10.13
CA ASN A 349 -17.90 13.53 -9.83
C ASN A 349 -19.28 14.22 -9.86
N PRO A 350 -19.40 15.49 -9.42
CA PRO A 350 -20.67 16.22 -9.39
C PRO A 350 -21.30 16.44 -10.77
N GLN A 351 -20.58 16.14 -11.85
CA GLN A 351 -21.06 16.19 -13.22
C GLN A 351 -21.56 14.84 -13.75
N GLY A 352 -21.56 13.79 -12.91
CA GLY A 352 -21.98 12.43 -13.25
C GLY A 352 -20.95 11.62 -14.04
N ALA A 353 -19.68 12.08 -14.10
CA ALA A 353 -18.61 11.40 -14.83
C ALA A 353 -17.72 10.60 -13.87
N ARG A 354 -17.22 9.46 -14.35
CA ARG A 354 -16.24 8.65 -13.62
C ARG A 354 -14.89 9.35 -13.60
N GLU A 355 -14.37 9.66 -12.42
CA GLU A 355 -13.15 10.44 -12.28
C GLU A 355 -12.25 9.89 -11.18
N ALA A 356 -10.95 9.88 -11.48
CA ALA A 356 -9.90 9.60 -10.51
C ALA A 356 -9.84 10.72 -9.48
N TRP A 357 -9.60 10.37 -8.23
CA TRP A 357 -9.50 11.36 -7.15
C TRP A 357 -8.28 11.11 -6.26
N ARG A 358 -7.86 12.17 -5.56
CA ARG A 358 -6.83 12.15 -4.54
C ARG A 358 -7.37 12.81 -3.27
N ALA A 359 -7.26 12.10 -2.16
CA ALA A 359 -7.61 12.58 -0.83
C ALA A 359 -6.36 12.60 0.05
N VAL A 360 -6.19 13.66 0.84
CA VAL A 360 -5.14 13.76 1.86
C VAL A 360 -5.83 13.76 3.21
N ILE A 361 -5.46 12.79 4.05
CA ILE A 361 -5.91 12.63 5.42
C ILE A 361 -4.68 12.68 6.34
N PRO A 362 -4.50 13.71 7.17
CA PRO A 362 -3.38 13.73 8.11
C PRO A 362 -3.46 12.54 9.08
N GLU A 363 -2.32 12.25 9.71
CA GLU A 363 -2.31 11.36 10.87
C GLU A 363 -3.38 11.78 11.89
N PRO A 364 -4.22 10.87 12.46
CA PRO A 364 -5.04 11.25 13.59
C PRO A 364 -4.07 11.79 14.61
N ALA A 365 -4.41 12.93 15.19
CA ALA A 365 -3.58 13.74 16.08
C ALA A 365 -3.15 13.01 17.39
N SER A 366 -3.16 11.69 17.42
CA SER A 366 -2.66 10.80 18.46
C SER A 366 -1.25 11.15 18.92
N ALA A 367 -0.41 11.74 18.06
CA ALA A 367 0.93 12.21 18.44
C ALA A 367 0.91 13.44 19.37
N PHE A 368 -0.18 14.21 19.41
CA PHE A 368 -0.29 15.38 20.31
C PHE A 368 -0.60 15.02 21.77
N ILE A 369 -0.92 13.77 22.09
CA ILE A 369 -1.24 13.36 23.46
C ILE A 369 0.01 13.01 24.29
N VAL A 370 1.15 12.70 23.67
CA VAL A 370 2.35 12.24 24.42
C VAL A 370 3.11 13.38 25.11
N VAL A 371 3.00 14.63 24.64
CA VAL A 371 3.74 15.75 25.25
C VAL A 371 3.05 16.30 26.52
N ALA A 372 1.73 16.14 26.66
CA ALA A 372 1.01 16.61 27.86
C ALA A 372 1.22 15.70 29.09
N ALA A 373 1.51 14.41 28.89
CA ALA A 373 1.65 13.44 29.99
C ALA A 373 3.02 13.53 30.72
N LEU A 374 4.05 14.08 30.08
CA LEU A 374 5.39 14.22 30.67
C LEU A 374 5.60 15.51 31.49
N LEU A 375 4.69 16.48 31.41
CA LEU A 375 4.78 17.75 32.15
C LEU A 375 4.01 17.76 33.48
N LEU A 376 3.27 16.70 33.81
CA LEU A 376 2.44 16.61 35.03
C LEU A 376 2.92 15.55 36.04
N HIS A 377 4.24 15.36 36.18
CA HIS A 377 4.76 14.64 37.35
C HIS A 377 4.96 15.62 38.53
N PRO A 378 4.12 15.57 39.59
CA PRO A 378 4.39 16.33 40.80
C PRO A 378 5.68 15.78 41.45
N ARG A 379 6.68 16.65 41.62
CA ARG A 379 7.90 16.34 42.39
C ARG A 379 7.49 15.90 43.81
N ARG A 380 7.57 14.61 44.10
CA ARG A 380 7.42 14.09 45.47
C ARG A 380 8.54 14.64 46.33
N ARG A 381 8.22 15.59 47.22
CA ARG A 381 9.11 16.03 48.30
C ARG A 381 9.20 14.90 49.34
N PHE A 382 10.36 14.27 49.46
CA PHE A 382 10.66 13.39 50.59
C PHE A 382 10.76 14.25 51.86
N ARG A 383 9.84 14.06 52.82
CA ARG A 383 10.00 14.50 54.20
C ARG A 383 10.61 13.35 55.00
N SER A 384 11.79 13.58 55.58
CA SER A 384 12.40 12.70 56.56
C SER A 384 11.55 12.71 57.85
N CYS A 385 11.07 11.54 58.26
CA CYS A 385 10.36 11.39 59.53
C CYS A 385 11.38 11.02 60.62
N GLU A 386 11.59 11.93 61.57
CA GLU A 386 12.35 11.68 62.79
C GLU A 386 11.60 10.71 63.71
N LYS A 387 12.33 9.78 64.32
CA LYS A 387 11.84 8.85 65.34
C LYS A 387 11.64 9.58 66.68
N GLY A 388 10.46 9.46 67.27
CA GLY A 388 10.16 9.79 68.67
C GLY A 388 9.59 8.56 69.42
N PRO A 389 9.76 8.44 70.75
CA PRO A 389 9.96 7.15 71.42
C PRO A 389 8.70 6.53 72.07
N ALA A 390 8.87 5.26 72.45
CA ALA A 390 7.90 4.37 73.08
C ALA A 390 7.56 4.71 74.55
N ARG A 391 6.32 4.41 74.94
CA ARG A 391 5.82 4.02 76.29
C ARG A 391 4.49 3.28 76.08
N ALA A 392 4.37 1.99 76.43
CA ALA A 392 3.89 1.44 77.72
C ALA A 392 2.59 2.13 78.17
N THR A 393 1.43 1.49 78.21
CA THR A 393 1.08 0.15 78.75
C THR A 393 0.04 -0.59 77.92
#